data_AF-A0A3N5X7P9-F1
#
_entry.id   AF-A0A3N5X7P9-F1
#
_cell.length_a   1.000
_cell.length_b   1.000
_cell.length_c   1.000
_cell.angle_alpha   90.00
_cell.angle_beta   90.00
_cell.angle_gamma   90.00
#
_symmetry.space_group_name_H-M   'P 1'
#
loop_
_entity.id
_entity.type
_entity.pdbx_description
1 polymer ?
#
loop_
_entity_poly.entity_id
_entity_poly.type
_entity_poly.pdbx_seq_one_letter_code
_entity_poly.pdbx_strand_id
1 'polypeptide(L)' 'FGYKEVPSKLWELGGPERMKARGLDPEGLKEYYRQRNLLKVRVTAEHVGNAVVFFASELTPTTGATLPIDGGIPAAFPR' A
#
# COMPACT_ATOMS: atom_id res chain seq x y z
N PHE A 1 -2.15 6.36 1.44
CA PHE A 1 -1.32 5.60 2.39
C PHE A 1 -1.15 6.41 3.67
N GLY A 2 -2.22 6.56 4.44
CA GLY A 2 -2.28 7.40 5.64
C GLY A 2 -3.74 7.58 6.00
N TYR A 3 -4.13 7.25 7.23
CA TYR A 3 -5.53 7.27 7.65
C TYR A 3 -5.72 8.28 8.77
N LYS A 4 -6.73 9.14 8.57
CA LYS A 4 -7.31 10.19 9.45
C LYS A 4 -6.36 11.18 10.13
N GLU A 5 -5.26 10.74 10.73
CA GLU A 5 -4.36 11.57 11.52
C GLU A 5 -3.21 12.14 10.67
N VAL A 6 -2.67 11.34 9.74
CA VAL A 6 -1.59 11.77 8.83
C VAL A 6 -1.90 11.32 7.39
N PRO A 7 -2.59 12.15 6.58
CA PRO A 7 -2.93 11.80 5.22
C PRO A 7 -1.72 11.97 4.27
N SER A 8 -1.49 10.98 3.40
CA SER A 8 -0.39 11.05 2.41
C SER A 8 -0.65 11.99 1.23
N LYS A 9 -1.83 12.62 1.13
CA LYS A 9 -2.33 13.43 0.00
C LYS A 9 -2.36 12.77 -1.39
N LEU A 10 -1.78 11.58 -1.56
CA LEU A 10 -1.77 10.84 -2.84
C LEU A 10 -3.17 10.52 -3.39
N TRP A 11 -4.16 10.35 -2.52
CA TRP A 11 -5.55 10.15 -2.93
C TRP A 11 -6.16 11.44 -3.49
N GLU A 12 -5.78 12.61 -2.97
CA GLU A 12 -6.23 13.91 -3.49
C GLU A 12 -5.56 14.23 -4.82
N LEU A 13 -4.24 14.00 -4.91
CA LEU A 13 -3.46 14.34 -6.10
C LEU A 13 -3.76 13.44 -7.30
N GLY A 14 -3.96 12.14 -7.09
CA GLY A 14 -4.12 11.17 -8.18
C GLY A 14 -5.45 10.41 -8.19
N GLY A 15 -6.28 10.55 -7.14
CA GLY A 15 -7.58 9.87 -7.06
C GLY A 15 -8.58 10.33 -8.13
N PRO A 16 -8.77 11.65 -8.36
CA PRO A 16 -9.77 12.14 -9.31
C PRO A 16 -9.62 11.57 -10.72
N GLU A 17 -8.41 11.61 -11.29
CA GLU A 17 -8.13 11.03 -12.61
C GLU A 17 -8.38 9.52 -12.63
N ARG A 18 -7.99 8.80 -11.57
CA ARG A 18 -8.19 7.33 -11.48
C ARG A 18 -9.64 6.93 -11.33
N MET A 19 -10.43 7.73 -10.62
CA MET A 19 -11.88 7.61 -10.46
C MET A 19 -12.57 7.81 -11.81
N LYS A 20 -12.29 8.94 -12.47
CA LYS A 20 -12.84 9.28 -13.79
C LYS A 20 -12.55 8.20 -14.83
N ALA A 21 -11.31 7.72 -14.89
CA ALA A 21 -10.90 6.67 -15.84
C ALA A 21 -11.61 5.31 -15.64
N ARG A 22 -12.26 5.09 -14.49
CA ARG A 22 -12.90 3.81 -14.14
C ARG A 22 -14.39 3.94 -13.81
N GLY A 23 -14.95 5.14 -13.85
CA GLY A 23 -16.33 5.39 -13.40
C GLY A 23 -16.56 5.04 -11.93
N LEU A 24 -15.55 5.22 -11.08
CA LEU A 24 -15.60 4.90 -9.64
C LEU A 24 -15.73 6.17 -8.80
N ASP A 25 -16.37 6.05 -7.65
CA ASP A 25 -16.36 7.05 -6.59
C ASP A 25 -15.15 6.83 -5.63
N PRO A 26 -14.96 7.66 -4.58
CA PRO A 26 -13.80 7.53 -3.70
C PRO A 26 -13.71 6.19 -2.96
N GLU A 27 -14.84 5.63 -2.51
CA GLU A 27 -14.85 4.33 -1.83
C GLU A 27 -14.68 3.16 -2.81
N GLY A 28 -15.32 3.23 -3.98
CA GLY A 28 -15.14 2.28 -5.07
C GLY A 28 -13.71 2.23 -5.57
N LEU A 29 -13.00 3.36 -5.63
CA LEU A 29 -11.58 3.37 -5.97
C LEU A 29 -10.73 2.67 -4.90
N LYS A 30 -11.01 2.89 -3.61
CA LYS A 30 -10.31 2.21 -2.50
C LYS A 30 -10.57 0.70 -2.55
N GLU A 31 -11.81 0.30 -2.79
CA GLU A 31 -12.22 -1.10 -2.90
C GLU A 31 -11.58 -1.77 -4.12
N TYR A 32 -11.54 -1.09 -5.27
CA TYR A 32 -10.83 -1.55 -6.46
C TYR A 32 -9.36 -1.89 -6.16
N TYR A 33 -8.64 -1.03 -5.44
CA TYR A 33 -7.26 -1.32 -5.05
C TYR A 33 -7.13 -2.46 -4.04
N ARG A 34 -8.07 -2.61 -3.11
CA ARG A 34 -8.12 -3.77 -2.20
C ARG A 34 -8.30 -5.07 -2.98
N GLN A 35 -9.19 -5.07 -3.97
CA GLN A 35 -9.47 -6.23 -4.82
C GLN A 35 -8.31 -6.61 -5.74
N ARG A 36 -7.34 -5.72 -5.97
CA ARG A 36 -6.20 -6.00 -6.85
C ARG A 36 -5.10 -6.81 -6.19
N ASN A 37 -4.95 -6.74 -4.88
CA ASN A 37 -3.94 -7.52 -4.18
C ASN A 37 -4.47 -8.93 -3.87
N LEU A 38 -3.58 -9.91 -3.70
CA LEU A 38 -3.95 -11.31 -3.50
C LEU A 38 -4.66 -11.53 -2.16
N LEU A 39 -4.21 -10.85 -1.12
CA LEU A 39 -4.74 -11.01 0.24
C LEU A 39 -6.10 -10.34 0.44
N LYS A 40 -6.56 -9.52 -0.51
CA LYS A 40 -7.78 -8.70 -0.41
C LYS A 40 -7.80 -7.82 0.85
N VAL A 41 -6.64 -7.37 1.29
CA VAL A 41 -6.50 -6.55 2.50
C VAL A 41 -6.29 -5.09 2.16
N ARG A 42 -6.68 -4.23 3.09
CA ARG A 42 -6.30 -2.83 3.05
C ARG A 42 -4.84 -2.69 3.48
N VAL A 43 -4.05 -1.96 2.69
CA VAL A 43 -2.68 -1.58 3.07
C VAL A 43 -2.66 -0.14 3.59
N THR A 44 -2.09 0.05 4.78
CA THR A 44 -2.03 1.35 5.48
C THR A 44 -0.58 1.82 5.64
N ALA A 45 -0.38 3.06 6.10
CA ALA A 45 0.94 3.57 6.45
C ALA A 45 1.55 2.82 7.63
N GLU A 46 0.72 2.38 8.57
CA GLU A 46 1.14 1.60 9.74
C GLU A 46 1.78 0.27 9.35
N HIS A 47 1.24 -0.42 8.34
CA HIS A 47 1.87 -1.64 7.82
C HIS A 47 3.29 -1.39 7.28
N VAL A 48 3.52 -0.22 6.66
CA VAL A 48 4.86 0.19 6.21
C VAL A 48 5.74 0.49 7.43
N GLY A 49 5.21 1.17 8.44
CA GLY A 49 5.91 1.42 9.71
C GLY A 49 6.37 0.14 10.41
N ASN A 50 5.49 -0.87 10.47
CA ASN A 50 5.84 -2.18 11.05
C ASN A 50 7.00 -2.85 10.30
N ALA A 51 7.06 -2.72 8.97
CA ALA A 51 8.18 -3.22 8.17
C ALA A 51 9.49 -2.47 8.45
N VAL A 52 9.42 -1.15 8.68
CA VAL A 52 10.59 -0.35 9.09
C VAL A 52 11.09 -0.85 10.45
N VAL A 53 10.20 -1.04 11.42
CA VAL A 53 10.56 -1.56 12.75
C VAL A 53 11.15 -2.97 12.64
N PHE A 54 10.61 -3.83 11.78
CA PHE A 54 11.16 -5.17 11.53
C PHE A 54 12.64 -5.09 11.11
N PHE A 55 12.98 -4.27 10.11
CA PHE A 55 14.38 -4.12 9.70
C PHE A 55 15.25 -3.45 10.78
N ALA A 56 14.72 -2.45 11.47
CA ALA A 56 15.44 -1.72 12.51
C ALA A 56 15.64 -2.53 13.81
N SER A 57 14.96 -3.67 13.96
CA SER A 57 15.06 -4.51 15.16
C SER A 57 16.34 -5.35 15.24
N GLU A 58 17.17 -5.36 14.18
CA GLU A 58 18.47 -6.03 14.12
C GLU A 58 18.44 -7.54 14.49
N LEU A 59 17.27 -8.18 14.37
CA LEU A 59 17.10 -9.61 14.72
C LEU A 59 17.77 -10.57 13.73
N THR A 60 18.18 -10.09 12.56
CA THR A 60 18.83 -10.88 11.51
C THR A 60 19.94 -10.10 10.82
N PRO A 61 20.99 -10.75 10.28
CA PRO A 61 22.05 -10.10 9.50
C PRO A 61 21.57 -9.80 8.07
N THR A 62 20.53 -8.97 7.93
CA THR A 62 19.87 -8.70 6.63
C THR A 62 20.34 -7.39 6.01
N THR A 63 20.74 -7.44 4.74
CA THR A 63 21.05 -6.26 3.91
C THR A 63 20.67 -6.53 2.45
N GLY A 64 20.41 -5.48 1.66
CA GLY A 64 20.05 -5.57 0.24
C GLY A 64 18.68 -6.22 -0.05
N ALA A 65 17.90 -6.55 0.98
CA ALA A 65 16.61 -7.20 0.84
C ALA A 65 15.48 -6.20 0.55
N THR A 66 14.46 -6.65 -0.19
CA THR A 66 13.19 -5.93 -0.38
C THR A 66 12.06 -6.70 0.28
N LEU A 67 11.25 -6.03 1.10
CA LEU A 67 10.04 -6.59 1.72
C LEU A 67 8.79 -5.86 1.18
N PRO A 68 8.01 -6.48 0.28
CA PRO A 68 6.81 -5.85 -0.28
C PRO A 68 5.70 -5.68 0.75
N ILE A 69 5.14 -4.47 0.83
CA ILE A 69 4.00 -4.11 1.69
C ILE A 69 2.84 -3.65 0.81
N ASP A 70 2.23 -4.57 0.07
CA ASP A 70 1.24 -4.27 -0.96
C ASP A 70 0.02 -5.22 -0.98
N GLY A 71 -0.04 -6.16 -0.04
CA GLY A 71 -1.08 -7.20 0.02
C GLY A 71 -0.89 -8.31 -1.01
N GLY A 72 0.27 -8.36 -1.67
CA GLY A 72 0.63 -9.31 -2.70
C GLY A 72 0.16 -8.87 -4.08
N ILE A 73 0.81 -7.89 -4.72
CA ILE A 73 0.59 -7.56 -6.13
C ILE A 73 1.54 -8.42 -6.98
N PRO A 74 1.06 -9.42 -7.76
CA PRO A 74 1.95 -10.37 -8.46
C PRO A 74 2.97 -9.72 -9.39
N ALA A 75 2.58 -8.63 -10.05
CA ALA A 75 3.46 -7.88 -10.96
C ALA A 75 4.59 -7.12 -10.24
N ALA A 76 4.53 -6.99 -8.91
CA ALA A 76 5.48 -6.27 -8.08
C ALA A 76 6.34 -7.20 -7.21
N PHE A 77 6.26 -8.52 -7.39
CA PHE A 77 7.08 -9.46 -6.63
C PHE A 77 8.57 -9.25 -6.96
N PRO A 78 9.43 -9.04 -5.94
CA PRO A 78 10.88 -9.01 -6.11
C PRO A 78 11.37 -10.29 -6.78
N ARG A 79 12.41 -10.18 -7.61
CA ARG A 79 13.09 -11.28 -8.29
C ARG A 79 14.50 -11.44 -7.74
#